data_AF-A0A7S2AYX8-F1
#
_entry.id   AF-A0A7S2AYX8-F1
#
_cell.length_a   1.000
_cell.length_b   1.000
_cell.length_c   1.000
_cell.angle_alpha   90.00
_cell.angle_beta   90.00
_cell.angle_gamma   90.00
#
_symmetry.space_group_name_H-M   'P 1'
#
loop_
_entity.id
_entity.type
_entity.pdbx_description
1 polymer ?
#
loop_
_entity_poly.entity_id
_entity_poly.type
_entity_poly.pdbx_seq_one_letter_code
_entity_poly.pdbx_strand_id
1 'polypeptide(L)'
;LHFMEPALLRMGYTHPMDDGQERTFKVKFEGEGVDDYGGPYREIFSQVAAELQSIEQVLRPETRSARKAADACILPLLRPTPNSNTDDAVGSDKFIVQPRLTRHLYLEMYNFLGQIIGIALRSKVTMKIDVPSIFWKAMVG
;
A
#
# COMPACT_ATOMS: atom_id res chain seq x y z
N LEU A 1 8.17 -7.32 9.89
CA LEU A 1 6.93 -7.94 9.38
C LEU A 1 7.20 -9.00 8.31
N HIS A 2 7.92 -8.66 7.23
CA HIS A 2 8.15 -9.55 6.09
C HIS A 2 8.63 -10.97 6.43
N PHE A 3 9.61 -11.08 7.34
CA PHE A 3 10.23 -12.36 7.71
C PHE A 3 9.52 -13.11 8.84
N MET A 4 8.38 -12.61 9.33
CA MET A 4 7.62 -13.32 10.37
C MET A 4 6.80 -14.46 9.79
N GLU A 5 6.62 -15.51 10.58
CA GLU A 5 5.79 -16.64 10.18
C GLU A 5 4.34 -16.19 9.91
N PRO A 6 3.72 -16.66 8.82
CA PRO A 6 2.34 -16.29 8.49
C PRO A 6 1.32 -16.60 9.60
N ALA A 7 1.60 -17.58 10.48
CA ALA A 7 0.74 -17.92 11.60
C ALA A 7 0.66 -16.77 12.62
N LEU A 8 1.80 -16.18 12.97
CA LEU A 8 1.87 -15.05 13.91
C LEU A 8 1.12 -13.83 13.36
N LEU A 9 1.18 -13.62 12.04
CA LEU A 9 0.55 -12.48 11.38
C LEU A 9 -0.98 -12.61 11.24
N ARG A 10 -1.54 -13.79 11.53
CA ARG A 10 -2.98 -14.01 11.56
C ARG A 10 -3.58 -13.85 12.95
N MET A 11 -2.74 -13.66 13.98
CA MET A 11 -3.20 -13.40 15.32
C MET A 11 -3.69 -11.96 15.44
N GLY A 12 -4.83 -11.79 16.10
CA GLY A 12 -5.37 -10.50 16.50
C GLY A 12 -5.24 -10.31 18.00
N TYR A 13 -4.79 -9.14 18.40
CA TYR A 13 -4.66 -8.69 19.77
C TYR A 13 -5.59 -7.50 19.98
N THR A 14 -6.13 -7.40 21.18
CA THR A 14 -6.93 -6.27 21.64
C THR A 14 -6.44 -5.82 23.00
N HIS A 15 -6.35 -4.52 23.20
CA HIS A 15 -5.96 -3.87 24.44
C HIS A 15 -6.99 -2.77 24.78
N PRO A 16 -7.20 -2.43 26.07
CA PRO A 16 -8.13 -1.36 26.44
C PRO A 16 -7.84 -0.01 25.76
N MET A 17 -6.58 0.26 25.44
CA MET A 17 -6.11 1.45 24.71
C MET A 17 -6.20 1.32 23.19
N ASP A 18 -6.88 0.31 22.64
CA ASP A 18 -7.02 0.13 21.18
C ASP A 18 -8.31 0.75 20.63
N ASP A 19 -9.20 1.23 21.48
CA ASP A 19 -10.54 1.73 21.11
C ASP A 19 -11.30 0.74 20.19
N GLY A 20 -11.20 -0.56 20.52
CA GLY A 20 -11.83 -1.65 19.77
C GLY A 20 -11.10 -2.08 18.48
N GLN A 21 -9.97 -1.46 18.13
CA GLN A 21 -9.15 -1.87 17.00
C GLN A 21 -8.43 -3.20 17.28
N GLU A 22 -8.75 -4.25 16.52
CA GLU A 22 -7.98 -5.49 16.52
C GLU A 22 -6.64 -5.26 15.81
N ARG A 23 -5.53 -5.76 16.34
CA ARG A 23 -4.18 -5.50 15.80
C ARG A 23 -3.34 -6.75 15.78
N THR A 24 -2.50 -6.88 14.77
CA THR A 24 -1.52 -7.98 14.69
C THR A 24 -0.18 -7.63 15.37
N PHE A 25 0.14 -6.35 15.48
CA PHE A 25 1.38 -5.85 16.06
C PHE A 25 1.17 -4.46 16.66
N LYS A 26 2.06 -4.07 17.58
CA LYS A 26 2.09 -2.71 18.14
C LYS A 26 2.98 -1.81 17.27
N VAL A 27 2.46 -0.63 16.94
CA VAL A 27 3.21 0.42 16.24
C VAL A 27 3.70 1.44 17.26
N LYS A 28 4.95 1.86 17.11
CA LYS A 28 5.53 2.98 17.85
C LYS A 28 6.30 3.82 16.86
N PHE A 29 5.85 5.06 16.63
CA PHE A 29 6.61 6.03 15.85
C PHE A 29 7.70 6.63 16.73
N GLU A 30 8.94 6.62 16.23
CA GLU A 30 10.06 7.21 16.98
C GLU A 30 9.93 8.73 17.00
N GLY A 31 10.05 9.32 18.20
CA GLY A 31 9.91 10.76 18.39
C GLY A 31 8.47 11.25 18.54
N GLU A 32 7.46 10.39 18.38
CA GLU A 32 6.06 10.75 18.61
C GLU A 32 5.56 10.26 19.97
N GLY A 33 4.85 11.14 20.68
CA GLY A 33 4.26 10.86 22.01
C GLY A 33 2.85 10.32 21.93
N VAL A 34 2.62 9.21 21.20
CA VAL A 34 1.28 8.64 21.04
C VAL A 34 0.95 7.66 22.17
N ASP A 35 -0.18 7.88 22.83
CA ASP A 35 -0.68 7.05 23.94
C ASP A 35 -1.67 5.96 23.46
N ASP A 36 -2.43 6.25 22.39
CA ASP A 36 -3.32 5.29 21.73
C ASP A 36 -2.51 4.27 20.90
N TYR A 37 -3.04 3.06 20.82
CA TYR A 37 -2.48 1.96 20.06
C TYR A 37 -3.23 1.68 18.75
N GLY A 38 -4.50 2.10 18.65
CA GLY A 38 -5.33 1.97 17.46
C GLY A 38 -4.95 2.99 16.38
N GLY A 39 -4.77 4.26 16.76
CA GLY A 39 -4.39 5.35 15.86
C GLY A 39 -3.11 5.06 15.08
N PRO A 40 -1.96 4.83 15.74
CA PRO A 40 -0.71 4.49 15.06
C PRO A 40 -0.80 3.24 14.20
N TYR A 41 -1.62 2.26 14.61
CA TYR A 41 -1.83 1.05 13.84
C TYR A 41 -2.53 1.34 12.51
N ARG A 42 -3.63 2.11 12.52
CA ARG A 42 -4.33 2.53 11.29
C ARG A 42 -3.47 3.41 10.39
N GLU A 43 -2.66 4.27 10.99
CA GLU A 43 -1.82 5.24 10.27
C GLU A 43 -0.80 4.55 9.34
N ILE A 44 -0.16 3.47 9.78
CA ILE A 44 0.78 2.71 8.92
C ILE A 44 0.11 2.22 7.63
N PHE A 45 -1.13 1.73 7.70
CA PHE A 45 -1.85 1.26 6.50
C PHE A 45 -2.22 2.41 5.56
N SER A 46 -2.56 3.58 6.11
CA SER A 46 -2.80 4.81 5.36
C SER A 46 -1.54 5.27 4.63
N GLN A 47 -0.41 5.32 5.33
CA GLN A 47 0.88 5.73 4.77
C GLN A 47 1.36 4.77 3.69
N VAL A 48 1.26 3.46 3.91
CA VAL A 48 1.61 2.46 2.89
C VAL A 48 0.77 2.66 1.62
N ALA A 49 -0.54 2.89 1.76
CA ALA A 49 -1.41 3.14 0.62
C ALA A 49 -1.04 4.43 -0.13
N ALA A 50 -0.66 5.50 0.60
CA ALA A 50 -0.21 6.76 0.01
C ALA A 50 1.12 6.59 -0.74
N GLU A 51 2.12 5.93 -0.14
CA GLU A 51 3.44 5.73 -0.74
C GLU A 51 3.41 4.85 -2.00
N LEU A 52 2.57 3.81 -2.00
CA LEU A 52 2.36 2.96 -3.18
C LEU A 52 1.86 3.73 -4.40
N GLN A 53 1.10 4.80 -4.17
CA GLN A 53 0.42 5.59 -5.20
C GLN A 53 1.08 6.95 -5.43
N SER A 54 2.19 7.22 -4.75
CA SER A 54 2.92 8.48 -4.89
C SER A 54 3.70 8.51 -6.20
N ILE A 55 3.49 9.56 -7.00
CA ILE A 55 4.06 9.70 -8.35
C ILE A 55 5.42 10.40 -8.28
N GLU A 56 6.43 9.83 -8.94
CA GLU A 56 7.83 10.29 -8.89
C GLU A 56 7.99 11.76 -9.33
N GLN A 57 7.21 12.22 -10.31
CA GLN A 57 7.27 13.59 -10.83
C GLN A 57 6.90 14.68 -9.81
N VAL A 58 6.12 14.34 -8.78
CA VAL A 58 5.74 15.29 -7.73
C VAL A 58 6.94 15.64 -6.84
N LEU A 59 7.93 14.74 -6.73
CA LEU A 59 9.10 14.91 -5.85
C LEU A 59 10.36 15.45 -6.55
N ARG A 60 10.49 15.33 -7.88
CA ARG A 60 11.69 15.75 -8.63
C ARG A 60 11.33 16.50 -9.92
N PRO A 61 10.85 17.75 -9.82
CA PRO A 61 10.44 18.55 -10.96
C PRO A 61 11.59 18.87 -11.95
N GLU A 62 12.84 18.81 -11.50
CA GLU A 62 14.05 19.11 -12.27
C GLU A 62 14.45 18.04 -13.30
N THR A 63 13.99 16.80 -13.18
CA THR A 63 14.39 15.70 -14.08
C THR A 63 13.37 15.52 -15.22
N ARG A 64 13.16 16.57 -16.03
CA ARG A 64 12.26 16.58 -17.21
C ARG A 64 12.82 15.77 -18.40
N SER A 65 13.31 14.55 -18.19
CA SER A 65 13.46 13.61 -19.32
C SER A 65 12.07 13.13 -19.73
N ALA A 66 11.51 13.87 -20.69
CA ALA A 66 10.14 13.84 -21.14
C ALA A 66 9.72 12.44 -21.63
N ARG A 67 8.50 12.04 -21.25
CA ARG A 67 7.71 10.86 -21.69
C ARG A 67 7.82 9.55 -20.92
N LYS A 68 8.85 9.25 -20.14
CA LYS A 68 8.93 7.96 -19.41
C LYS A 68 8.65 8.05 -17.91
N ALA A 69 8.89 9.21 -17.31
CA ALA A 69 8.69 9.43 -15.87
C ALA A 69 7.25 9.81 -15.47
N ALA A 70 6.37 10.12 -16.43
CA ALA A 70 4.98 10.55 -16.15
C ALA A 70 4.09 9.41 -15.65
N ASP A 71 4.56 8.17 -15.83
CA ASP A 71 3.79 6.96 -15.55
C ASP A 71 4.44 6.12 -14.43
N ALA A 72 5.31 6.70 -13.60
CA ALA A 72 6.04 5.96 -12.58
C ALA A 72 5.68 6.43 -11.16
N CYS A 73 5.27 5.48 -10.32
CA CYS A 73 5.21 5.67 -8.88
C CYS A 73 6.62 5.58 -8.27
N ILE A 74 6.85 6.23 -7.13
CA ILE A 74 8.13 6.19 -6.39
C ILE A 74 8.51 4.73 -6.09
N LEU A 75 7.54 3.96 -5.62
CA LEU A 75 7.67 2.51 -5.50
C LEU A 75 7.33 1.89 -6.85
N PRO A 76 8.21 1.06 -7.43
CA PRO A 76 7.97 0.48 -8.75
C PRO A 76 6.87 -0.59 -8.74
N LEU A 77 6.08 -0.77 -7.67
CA LEU A 77 5.08 -1.83 -7.60
C LEU A 77 3.81 -1.51 -8.40
N LEU A 78 3.44 -0.24 -8.43
CA LEU A 78 2.28 0.25 -9.15
C LEU A 78 2.72 1.25 -10.22
N ARG A 79 1.83 1.49 -11.18
CA ARG A 79 1.90 2.59 -12.12
C ARG A 79 0.50 3.13 -12.39
N PRO A 80 0.34 4.41 -12.74
CA PRO A 80 -0.91 4.92 -13.27
C PRO A 80 -1.42 4.08 -14.46
N THR A 81 -2.73 4.01 -14.63
CA THR A 81 -3.33 3.38 -15.81
C THR A 81 -2.86 4.09 -17.09
N PRO A 82 -2.76 3.41 -18.24
CA PRO A 82 -2.31 4.02 -19.49
C PRO A 82 -3.18 5.20 -19.98
N ASN A 83 -4.42 5.29 -19.51
CA ASN A 83 -5.37 6.37 -19.80
C ASN A 83 -5.35 7.50 -18.74
N SER A 84 -4.37 7.52 -17.84
CA SER A 84 -4.24 8.56 -16.80
C SER A 84 -4.06 9.98 -17.33
N ASN A 85 -3.54 10.11 -18.56
CA ASN A 85 -3.33 11.38 -19.24
C ASN A 85 -4.60 11.98 -19.87
N THR A 86 -5.74 11.29 -19.78
CA THR A 86 -7.01 11.71 -20.37
C THR A 86 -7.94 12.15 -19.23
N ASP A 87 -8.15 13.46 -19.10
CA ASP A 87 -8.77 14.11 -17.93
C ASP A 87 -10.21 13.67 -17.60
N ASP A 88 -10.88 12.90 -18.46
CA ASP A 88 -12.24 12.41 -18.25
C ASP A 88 -12.43 10.92 -18.58
N ALA A 89 -11.34 10.16 -18.76
CA ALA A 89 -11.46 8.73 -19.03
C ALA A 89 -11.79 7.95 -17.76
N VAL A 90 -12.80 7.07 -17.83
CA VAL A 90 -13.16 6.20 -16.69
C VAL A 90 -11.94 5.40 -16.24
N GLY A 91 -11.56 5.57 -14.97
CA GLY A 91 -10.41 4.89 -14.38
C GLY A 91 -9.04 5.48 -14.75
N SER A 92 -8.98 6.72 -15.23
CA SER A 92 -7.73 7.49 -15.39
C SER A 92 -7.05 7.79 -14.05
N ASP A 93 -7.82 7.79 -12.96
CA ASP A 93 -7.38 7.99 -11.57
C ASP A 93 -6.80 6.73 -10.91
N LYS A 94 -6.76 5.59 -11.62
CA LYS A 94 -6.42 4.29 -11.04
C LYS A 94 -4.98 3.86 -11.28
N PHE A 95 -4.55 2.87 -10.50
CA PHE A 95 -3.24 2.26 -10.59
C PHE A 95 -3.30 0.79 -10.99
N ILE A 96 -2.29 0.32 -11.72
CA ILE A 96 -2.15 -1.08 -12.12
C ILE A 96 -0.80 -1.63 -11.69
N VAL A 97 -0.75 -2.93 -11.41
CA VAL A 97 0.51 -3.64 -11.14
C VAL A 97 1.41 -3.67 -12.38
N GLN A 98 2.72 -3.78 -12.15
CA GLN A 98 3.72 -3.85 -13.20
C GLN A 98 4.16 -5.31 -13.46
N PRO A 99 3.56 -6.03 -14.44
CA PRO A 99 3.82 -7.46 -14.65
C PRO A 99 5.24 -7.77 -15.12
N ARG A 100 5.99 -6.74 -15.57
CA ARG A 100 7.38 -6.89 -16.06
C ARG A 100 8.41 -6.95 -14.93
N LEU A 101 8.01 -6.71 -13.68
CA LEU A 101 8.92 -6.70 -12.54
C LEU A 101 9.10 -8.11 -11.97
N THR A 102 9.98 -8.86 -12.60
CA THR A 102 10.27 -10.26 -12.26
C THR A 102 11.55 -10.46 -11.46
N ARG A 103 12.27 -9.37 -11.13
CA ARG A 103 13.45 -9.45 -10.26
C ARG A 103 13.04 -9.91 -8.86
N HIS A 104 13.86 -10.73 -8.22
CA HIS A 104 13.58 -11.32 -6.90
C HIS A 104 13.11 -10.29 -5.88
N LEU A 105 13.83 -9.16 -5.76
CA LEU A 105 13.47 -8.05 -4.88
C LEU A 105 12.03 -7.55 -5.10
N TYR A 106 11.58 -7.39 -6.34
CA TYR A 106 10.22 -6.90 -6.63
C TYR A 106 9.16 -7.94 -6.29
N LEU A 107 9.47 -9.23 -6.49
CA LEU A 107 8.58 -10.32 -6.08
C LEU A 107 8.46 -10.38 -4.55
N GLU A 108 9.55 -10.17 -3.81
CA GLU A 108 9.52 -10.04 -2.35
C GLU A 108 8.71 -8.83 -1.90
N MET A 109 8.86 -7.68 -2.57
CA MET A 109 8.04 -6.49 -2.30
C MET A 109 6.55 -6.73 -2.58
N TYR A 110 6.18 -7.43 -3.66
CA TYR A 110 4.79 -7.81 -3.93
C TYR A 110 4.26 -8.80 -2.89
N ASN A 111 5.06 -9.76 -2.45
CA ASN A 111 4.70 -10.67 -1.37
C ASN A 111 4.46 -9.90 -0.07
N PHE A 112 5.33 -8.95 0.25
CA PHE A 112 5.16 -8.08 1.42
C PHE A 112 3.90 -7.22 1.31
N LEU A 113 3.60 -6.64 0.14
CA LEU A 113 2.37 -5.90 -0.10
C LEU A 113 1.13 -6.78 0.14
N GLY A 114 1.12 -8.00 -0.41
CA GLY A 114 0.04 -8.96 -0.17
C GLY A 114 -0.12 -9.32 1.31
N GLN A 115 0.99 -9.44 2.04
CA GLN A 115 0.98 -9.66 3.49
C GLN A 115 0.37 -8.46 4.23
N ILE A 116 0.72 -7.22 3.89
CA ILE A 116 0.15 -6.00 4.48
C ILE A 116 -1.36 -5.91 4.21
N ILE A 117 -1.80 -6.13 2.96
CA ILE A 117 -3.22 -6.16 2.60
C ILE A 117 -3.95 -7.25 3.39
N GLY A 118 -3.37 -8.43 3.51
CA GLY A 118 -3.95 -9.55 4.25
C GLY A 118 -4.04 -9.31 5.76
N ILE A 119 -3.12 -8.53 6.34
CA ILE A 119 -3.19 -8.07 7.73
C ILE A 119 -4.31 -7.05 7.87
N ALA A 120 -4.34 -6.01 7.02
CA ALA A 120 -5.37 -4.96 7.05
C ALA A 120 -6.79 -5.52 7.01
N LEU A 121 -7.02 -6.49 6.12
CA LEU A 121 -8.32 -7.17 6.00
C LEU A 121 -8.70 -7.93 7.28
N ARG A 122 -7.76 -8.59 7.94
CA ARG A 122 -8.02 -9.34 9.20
C ARG A 122 -8.26 -8.41 10.38
N SER A 123 -7.52 -7.31 10.45
CA SER A 123 -7.68 -6.30 11.48
C SER A 123 -8.81 -5.30 11.20
N LYS A 124 -9.56 -5.48 10.10
CA LYS A 124 -10.67 -4.60 9.70
C LYS A 124 -10.24 -3.14 9.50
N VAL A 125 -8.99 -2.94 9.08
CA VAL A 125 -8.46 -1.63 8.69
C VAL A 125 -8.64 -1.43 7.19
N THR A 126 -9.18 -0.28 6.81
CA THR A 126 -9.35 0.08 5.40
C THR A 126 -8.08 0.68 4.82
N MET A 127 -7.61 0.16 3.70
CA MET A 127 -6.53 0.75 2.89
C MET A 127 -7.11 1.41 1.64
N LYS A 128 -6.78 2.69 1.41
CA LYS A 128 -7.24 3.41 0.22
C LYS A 128 -6.32 3.13 -0.98
N ILE A 129 -6.51 1.98 -1.62
CA ILE A 129 -5.76 1.57 -2.83
C ILE A 129 -6.68 1.71 -4.05
N ASP A 130 -6.41 2.70 -4.89
CA ASP A 130 -7.20 3.08 -6.05
C ASP A 130 -6.84 2.23 -7.28
N VAL A 131 -7.13 0.92 -7.22
CA VAL A 131 -6.89 -0.04 -8.32
C VAL A 131 -8.19 -0.42 -9.05
N PRO A 132 -8.16 -0.82 -10.34
CA PRO A 132 -9.34 -1.25 -11.07
C PRO A 132 -9.95 -2.55 -10.52
N SER A 133 -11.24 -2.77 -10.75
CA SER A 133 -11.97 -3.95 -10.23
C SER A 133 -11.37 -5.30 -10.68
N ILE A 134 -10.67 -5.34 -11.81
CA ILE A 134 -9.98 -6.57 -12.27
C ILE A 134 -8.91 -7.05 -11.29
N PHE A 135 -8.26 -6.13 -10.56
CA PHE A 135 -7.30 -6.47 -9.53
C PHE A 135 -7.95 -7.26 -8.40
N TRP A 136 -9.07 -6.75 -7.87
CA TRP A 136 -9.81 -7.41 -6.79
C TRP A 136 -10.45 -8.72 -7.24
N LYS A 137 -10.96 -8.79 -8.47
CA LYS A 137 -11.49 -10.03 -9.05
C LYS A 137 -10.43 -11.12 -9.11
N ALA A 138 -9.21 -10.79 -9.55
CA ALA A 138 -8.11 -11.74 -9.60
C ALA A 138 -7.70 -12.28 -8.21
N MET A 139 -7.96 -11.53 -7.12
CA MET A 139 -7.65 -11.97 -5.77
C MET A 139 -8.66 -12.97 -5.18
N VAL A 140 -9.92 -12.92 -5.62
CA VAL A 140 -10.99 -13.76 -5.05
C VAL A 140 -11.25 -15.04 -5.83
N GLY A 141 -10.69 -15.18 -7.04
CA GLY A 141 -10.85 -16.35 -7.90
C GLY A 141 -12.06 -16.23 -8.82
#